data_AF-A0A4Y9ZC97-F1
#
_entry.id   AF-A0A4Y9ZC97-F1
#
_cell.length_a   1.000
_cell.length_b   1.000
_cell.length_c   1.000
_cell.angle_alpha   90.00
_cell.angle_beta   90.00
_cell.angle_gamma   90.00
#
_symmetry.space_group_name_H-M   'P 1'
#
loop_
_entity.id
_entity.type
_entity.pdbx_description
1 polymer ?
#
loop_
_entity_poly.entity_id
_entity_poly.type
_entity_poly.pdbx_seq_one_letter_code
_entity_poly.pdbx_strand_id
1 'polypeptide(L)'
;MASCVGRTRLSSYSRSGRALLARSSLPVILRQCCVLRSERTAILHLFRRSLAYGLDLTCRKVPTLNSVLIPKLISQRVSVSYIKATYSRSVPPFSYSFSSTSAGLHLIPVVFFNLLFFTSPLLARSMPGLTPVHPSSPSTFIVYHDTAADFLSATFPTLRKHEESANIVLAHALKLVGTEAALTGCHFTNDSDVRSWLSQSRNGSPHSSAHTGPFWLTVWSSPSPFIAPTLDLVLACVNWTLGDYPIFLWTPKHPSMVSSSWLMPRITLLIENLLYYVPPERVFSIFGLTSLVKYFSKLWTEITSIRIEAEPFYAAYYTYCTLNTFREHTAPLPHGDSIRRARMSDLAGVAQLCKEFADDSVYFPLSLDRATIEARELIQKGLIWIYEADAEVTTICAVTRSSQNVSAITKVYTTPKWRRRGFAEHLVRNVTRRLLMDCGKRTVTLYVGHSNSAQRVYDRVGFVGLCGKDKPEGVEDALELGFVTGAPRGHW
;
A
#
# COMPACT_ATOMS: atom_id res chain seq x y z
N MET A 1 -26.99 -66.08 22.59
CA MET A 1 -28.20 -66.68 23.19
C MET A 1 -27.86 -67.11 24.61
N ALA A 2 -28.82 -67.04 25.54
CA ALA A 2 -28.70 -67.31 26.98
C ALA A 2 -27.70 -66.39 27.74
N SER A 3 -27.99 -65.88 28.95
CA SER A 3 -29.30 -65.68 29.60
C SER A 3 -29.18 -64.56 30.65
N CYS A 4 -30.10 -63.61 30.58
CA CYS A 4 -30.92 -63.00 31.66
C CYS A 4 -30.56 -63.23 33.16
N VAL A 5 -30.96 -62.40 34.14
CA VAL A 5 -31.62 -61.07 34.27
C VAL A 5 -31.48 -60.71 35.79
N GLY A 6 -31.36 -59.44 36.22
CA GLY A 6 -31.06 -59.17 37.65
C GLY A 6 -31.29 -57.77 38.26
N ARG A 7 -32.19 -56.97 37.70
CA ARG A 7 -32.88 -55.77 38.25
C ARG A 7 -32.54 -55.16 39.66
N THR A 8 -32.52 -53.81 39.64
CA THR A 8 -33.05 -52.82 40.64
C THR A 8 -32.26 -52.33 41.89
N ARG A 9 -31.85 -51.06 41.78
CA ARG A 9 -32.23 -49.86 42.60
C ARG A 9 -31.91 -49.76 44.11
N LEU A 10 -31.16 -48.68 44.38
CA LEU A 10 -31.38 -47.59 45.37
C LEU A 10 -30.94 -47.72 46.84
N SER A 11 -30.27 -46.63 47.26
CA SER A 11 -30.35 -45.94 48.56
C SER A 11 -29.32 -46.23 49.68
N SER A 12 -28.33 -45.32 49.74
CA SER A 12 -27.99 -44.49 50.92
C SER A 12 -27.08 -45.00 52.06
N TYR A 13 -26.32 -44.03 52.61
CA TYR A 13 -25.64 -43.96 53.92
C TYR A 13 -24.43 -44.85 54.24
N SER A 14 -23.22 -44.24 54.16
CA SER A 14 -22.06 -44.46 55.05
C SER A 14 -20.99 -43.39 54.76
N ARG A 15 -20.79 -42.37 55.62
CA ARG A 15 -19.81 -42.28 56.73
C ARG A 15 -18.31 -42.33 56.35
N SER A 16 -17.66 -41.16 56.54
CA SER A 16 -16.30 -40.93 57.09
C SER A 16 -15.07 -41.68 56.56
N GLY A 17 -13.98 -40.93 56.33
CA GLY A 17 -12.63 -41.40 56.69
C GLY A 17 -11.54 -41.31 55.62
N ARG A 18 -10.69 -40.29 55.74
CA ARG A 18 -9.37 -40.04 55.13
C ARG A 18 -8.66 -41.13 54.29
N ALA A 19 -8.02 -40.61 53.23
CA ALA A 19 -6.76 -41.06 52.59
C ALA A 19 -6.80 -42.28 51.65
N LEU A 20 -6.63 -42.01 50.33
CA LEU A 20 -5.39 -42.34 49.60
C LEU A 20 -5.42 -41.83 48.14
N LEU A 21 -4.22 -41.46 47.67
CA LEU A 21 -3.73 -41.31 46.30
C LEU A 21 -4.69 -41.49 45.10
N ALA A 22 -4.84 -40.41 44.31
CA ALA A 22 -5.00 -40.51 42.86
C ALA A 22 -4.13 -39.46 42.17
N ARG A 23 -2.96 -39.87 41.66
CA ARG A 23 -2.14 -39.05 40.75
C ARG A 23 -2.74 -39.15 39.34
N SER A 24 -3.27 -38.06 38.80
CA SER A 24 -3.49 -37.91 37.35
C SER A 24 -2.55 -36.84 36.80
N SER A 25 -1.50 -37.30 36.12
CA SER A 25 -0.44 -36.47 35.56
C SER A 25 -0.89 -35.77 34.26
N LEU A 26 -0.85 -34.44 34.26
CA LEU A 26 -0.90 -33.60 33.06
C LEU A 26 0.53 -33.37 32.49
N PRO A 27 0.76 -33.37 31.17
CA PRO A 27 2.12 -33.31 30.62
C PRO A 27 2.62 -31.88 30.32
N VAL A 28 3.85 -31.60 30.77
CA VAL A 28 4.92 -30.92 30.00
C VAL A 28 4.55 -29.66 29.19
N ILE A 29 4.05 -28.61 29.83
CA ILE A 29 4.15 -27.21 29.33
C ILE A 29 4.64 -26.28 30.45
N LEU A 30 5.84 -26.54 31.01
CA LEU A 30 6.44 -25.66 32.03
C LEU A 30 7.98 -25.67 32.10
N ARG A 31 8.69 -26.23 31.10
CA ARG A 31 10.17 -26.27 31.07
C ARG A 31 10.86 -25.28 30.13
N GLN A 32 10.15 -24.57 29.24
CA GLN A 32 10.78 -23.59 28.34
C GLN A 32 10.82 -22.14 28.87
N CYS A 33 9.99 -21.78 29.87
CA CYS A 33 10.00 -20.41 30.42
C CYS A 33 11.19 -20.10 31.37
N CYS A 34 11.96 -21.09 31.83
CA CYS A 34 13.10 -20.84 32.72
C CYS A 34 14.40 -20.47 32.00
N VAL A 35 14.57 -20.83 30.72
CA VAL A 35 15.83 -20.57 29.98
C VAL A 35 16.00 -19.07 29.68
N LEU A 36 14.93 -18.37 29.32
CA LEU A 36 14.94 -16.94 28.96
C LEU A 36 15.14 -15.97 30.13
N ARG A 37 15.17 -16.43 31.38
CA ARG A 37 15.55 -15.60 32.54
C ARG A 37 17.04 -15.68 32.88
N SER A 38 17.78 -16.67 32.37
CA SER A 38 19.21 -16.85 32.67
C SER A 38 20.11 -15.86 31.92
N GLU A 39 19.80 -15.55 30.66
CA GLU A 39 20.68 -14.75 29.79
C GLU A 39 20.67 -13.25 30.12
N ARG A 40 19.58 -12.73 30.72
CA ARG A 40 19.48 -11.31 31.08
C ARG A 40 20.42 -10.90 32.23
N THR A 41 20.81 -11.82 33.11
CA THR A 41 21.72 -11.54 34.23
C THR A 41 23.19 -11.48 33.77
N ALA A 42 23.55 -12.22 32.72
CA ALA A 42 24.91 -12.23 32.19
C ALA A 42 25.30 -10.92 31.48
N ILE A 43 24.37 -10.33 30.72
CA ILE A 43 24.61 -9.08 29.96
C ILE A 43 24.79 -7.87 30.91
N LEU A 44 24.03 -7.82 32.01
CA LEU A 44 24.17 -6.79 33.05
C LEU A 44 25.50 -6.87 33.82
N HIS A 45 26.13 -8.05 33.90
CA HIS A 45 27.43 -8.22 34.55
C HIS A 45 28.62 -7.82 33.66
N LEU A 46 28.49 -7.94 32.34
CA LEU A 46 29.51 -7.48 31.38
C LEU A 46 29.53 -5.96 31.26
N PHE A 47 28.36 -5.30 31.22
CA PHE A 47 28.28 -3.83 31.11
C PHE A 47 28.87 -3.09 32.33
N ARG A 48 28.85 -3.70 33.53
CA ARG A 48 29.48 -3.14 34.73
C ARG A 48 31.00 -3.31 34.81
N ARG A 49 31.64 -4.06 33.88
CA ARG A 49 33.11 -4.21 33.85
C ARG A 49 33.84 -3.27 32.88
N SER A 50 33.17 -2.76 31.83
CA SER A 50 33.80 -1.84 30.86
C SER A 50 33.86 -0.37 31.31
N LEU A 51 33.20 0.01 32.40
CA LEU A 51 33.27 1.36 32.99
C LEU A 51 34.41 1.53 34.03
N ALA A 52 35.25 0.50 34.22
CA ALA A 52 36.31 0.48 35.23
C ALA A 52 37.73 0.70 34.69
N TYR A 53 37.90 0.83 33.37
CA TYR A 53 39.20 1.10 32.73
C TYR A 53 39.05 2.27 31.76
N GLY A 54 39.28 3.48 32.27
CA GLY A 54 39.32 4.68 31.44
C GLY A 54 40.55 4.66 30.53
N LEU A 55 40.33 4.79 29.22
CA LEU A 55 41.37 5.09 28.25
C LEU A 55 40.90 6.25 27.36
N ASP A 56 41.64 7.35 27.50
CA ASP A 56 41.52 8.58 26.73
C ASP A 56 42.24 8.43 25.38
N LEU A 57 41.65 8.92 24.29
CA LEU A 57 42.30 9.00 22.98
C LEU A 57 41.92 10.31 22.27
N THR A 58 42.82 11.28 22.45
CA THR A 58 42.78 12.64 21.89
C THR A 58 42.91 12.71 20.36
N CYS A 59 42.31 13.74 19.76
CA CYS A 59 42.51 14.10 18.36
C CYS A 59 43.97 14.42 17.99
N ARG A 60 44.41 14.04 16.78
CA ARG A 60 45.49 14.73 16.04
C ARG A 60 45.15 14.91 14.56
N LYS A 61 45.71 15.97 13.97
CA LYS A 61 45.47 16.46 12.61
C LYS A 61 46.54 15.96 11.62
N VAL A 62 46.08 15.74 10.37
CA VAL A 62 46.70 15.79 9.00
C VAL A 62 48.24 15.87 8.83
N PRO A 63 48.80 15.32 7.72
CA PRO A 63 48.98 16.18 6.54
C PRO A 63 48.64 15.55 5.17
N THR A 64 48.47 16.43 4.17
CA THR A 64 48.14 16.17 2.75
C THR A 64 49.36 15.84 1.88
N LEU A 65 49.16 15.15 0.74
CA LEU A 65 50.18 15.04 -0.31
C LEU A 65 49.60 14.89 -1.74
N ASN A 66 50.43 15.31 -2.70
CA ASN A 66 50.20 15.50 -4.13
C ASN A 66 51.29 14.71 -4.91
N SER A 67 51.18 14.36 -6.19
CA SER A 67 50.12 14.57 -7.21
C SER A 67 50.44 13.75 -8.48
N VAL A 68 49.46 13.60 -9.38
CA VAL A 68 49.62 13.30 -10.83
C VAL A 68 50.15 11.92 -11.24
N LEU A 69 49.36 11.21 -12.05
CA LEU A 69 49.79 10.65 -13.35
C LEU A 69 48.59 10.31 -14.24
N ILE A 70 48.65 10.72 -15.51
CA ILE A 70 47.66 10.47 -16.58
C ILE A 70 48.39 9.69 -17.69
N PRO A 71 47.76 8.68 -18.31
CA PRO A 71 47.61 8.74 -19.78
C PRO A 71 46.15 8.62 -20.25
N LYS A 72 45.82 9.37 -21.31
CA LYS A 72 44.64 9.14 -22.17
C LYS A 72 44.82 7.84 -22.97
N LEU A 73 43.72 7.26 -23.50
CA LEU A 73 43.62 6.84 -24.91
C LEU A 73 42.17 6.43 -25.29
N ILE A 74 41.66 7.09 -26.34
CA ILE A 74 40.74 6.64 -27.40
C ILE A 74 39.31 6.09 -27.08
N SER A 75 38.36 6.95 -27.46
CA SER A 75 37.02 6.67 -28.01
C SER A 75 36.86 5.36 -28.81
N GLN A 76 35.80 4.59 -28.49
CA GLN A 76 35.00 3.93 -29.52
C GLN A 76 33.50 4.22 -29.34
N ARG A 77 32.87 4.72 -30.40
CA ARG A 77 31.41 4.74 -30.55
C ARG A 77 30.95 3.31 -30.85
N VAL A 78 29.92 2.83 -30.15
CA VAL A 78 29.17 1.63 -30.56
C VAL A 78 27.79 2.06 -31.01
N SER A 79 27.55 2.03 -32.31
CA SER A 79 26.21 2.10 -32.89
C SER A 79 25.47 0.80 -32.60
N VAL A 80 24.29 0.87 -31.99
CA VAL A 80 23.40 -0.29 -31.87
C VAL A 80 22.49 -0.33 -33.09
N SER A 81 22.85 -1.18 -34.05
CA SER A 81 22.04 -1.42 -35.26
C SER A 81 20.82 -2.28 -34.94
N TYR A 82 19.66 -1.90 -35.48
CA TYR A 82 18.45 -2.72 -35.43
C TYR A 82 18.63 -4.03 -36.22
N ILE A 83 18.53 -5.18 -35.53
CA ILE A 83 18.34 -6.47 -36.20
C ILE A 83 16.84 -6.74 -36.31
N LYS A 84 16.30 -6.59 -37.52
CA LYS A 84 14.91 -6.84 -37.86
C LYS A 84 14.77 -8.27 -38.39
N ALA A 85 14.44 -9.21 -37.51
CA ALA A 85 14.23 -10.61 -37.90
C ALA A 85 12.89 -10.78 -38.63
N THR A 86 12.94 -10.94 -39.95
CA THR A 86 11.80 -11.35 -40.77
C THR A 86 11.49 -12.84 -40.53
N TYR A 87 10.20 -13.16 -40.35
CA TYR A 87 9.71 -14.51 -40.60
C TYR A 87 8.63 -14.46 -41.67
N SER A 88 8.94 -15.08 -42.82
CA SER A 88 8.02 -15.23 -43.95
C SER A 88 7.33 -16.59 -43.87
N ARG A 89 5.99 -16.59 -43.97
CA ARG A 89 5.23 -17.68 -44.62
C ARG A 89 4.06 -17.08 -45.37
N SER A 90 3.73 -17.70 -46.49
CA SER A 90 3.07 -17.08 -47.63
C SER A 90 1.80 -17.80 -48.06
N VAL A 91 0.77 -17.03 -48.44
CA VAL A 91 -0.21 -17.33 -49.51
C VAL A 91 -1.25 -18.45 -49.15
N PRO A 92 -2.53 -18.41 -49.61
CA PRO A 92 -3.06 -17.70 -50.80
C PRO A 92 -4.18 -16.65 -50.57
N PRO A 93 -4.49 -15.83 -51.60
CA PRO A 93 -5.61 -14.90 -51.59
C PRO A 93 -6.92 -15.57 -51.99
N PHE A 94 -8.05 -15.04 -51.51
CA PHE A 94 -9.36 -15.24 -52.12
C PHE A 94 -9.91 -13.91 -52.63
N SER A 95 -10.24 -13.89 -53.92
CA SER A 95 -10.83 -12.77 -54.63
C SER A 95 -12.35 -12.88 -54.69
N TYR A 96 -13.06 -11.80 -54.37
CA TYR A 96 -14.44 -11.61 -54.82
C TYR A 96 -14.72 -10.13 -55.12
N SER A 97 -14.92 -9.85 -56.41
CA SER A 97 -15.87 -8.84 -56.90
C SER A 97 -17.19 -9.59 -57.18
N PHE A 98 -18.38 -9.01 -57.17
CA PHE A 98 -18.79 -7.74 -57.78
C PHE A 98 -20.12 -7.23 -57.18
N SER A 99 -20.51 -6.03 -57.64
CA SER A 99 -21.87 -5.49 -57.76
C SER A 99 -22.33 -4.44 -56.74
N SER A 100 -23.09 -3.49 -57.29
CA SER A 100 -23.35 -2.15 -56.78
C SER A 100 -24.83 -1.93 -56.51
N THR A 101 -25.14 -0.95 -55.67
CA THR A 101 -26.12 0.06 -56.09
C THR A 101 -25.79 1.41 -55.45
N SER A 102 -25.99 2.47 -56.23
CA SER A 102 -25.69 3.87 -55.93
C SER A 102 -26.70 4.55 -55.02
N ALA A 103 -26.28 5.62 -54.31
CA ALA A 103 -26.93 6.93 -54.40
C ALA A 103 -26.09 8.07 -53.78
N GLY A 104 -25.94 9.19 -54.50
CA GLY A 104 -26.16 10.52 -53.89
C GLY A 104 -24.97 11.36 -53.37
N LEU A 105 -24.26 12.01 -54.29
CA LEU A 105 -23.92 13.46 -54.26
C LEU A 105 -23.01 14.05 -53.13
N HIS A 106 -21.74 14.24 -53.52
CA HIS A 106 -20.95 15.48 -53.47
C HIS A 106 -21.75 16.83 -53.54
N LEU A 107 -21.29 18.04 -53.16
CA LEU A 107 -19.96 18.56 -52.74
C LEU A 107 -20.08 19.96 -52.03
N ILE A 108 -19.19 20.23 -51.05
CA ILE A 108 -18.44 21.50 -50.80
C ILE A 108 -19.17 22.82 -50.36
N PRO A 109 -18.48 23.75 -49.63
CA PRO A 109 -19.11 24.68 -48.68
C PRO A 109 -18.94 26.18 -49.03
N VAL A 110 -19.56 27.06 -48.22
CA VAL A 110 -19.25 28.51 -48.17
C VAL A 110 -19.15 28.99 -46.71
N VAL A 111 -18.07 29.72 -46.43
CA VAL A 111 -17.82 30.51 -45.21
C VAL A 111 -18.37 31.92 -45.42
N PHE A 112 -18.98 32.59 -44.43
CA PHE A 112 -18.77 34.05 -44.20
C PHE A 112 -19.25 34.57 -42.83
N PHE A 113 -18.49 35.56 -42.36
CA PHE A 113 -18.43 36.34 -41.12
C PHE A 113 -19.70 36.88 -40.38
N ASN A 114 -19.49 37.08 -39.07
CA ASN A 114 -19.89 38.20 -38.17
C ASN A 114 -21.25 38.91 -38.31
N LEU A 115 -21.89 39.12 -37.14
CA LEU A 115 -22.07 40.49 -36.62
C LEU A 115 -22.14 40.53 -35.07
N LEU A 116 -21.52 41.55 -34.48
CA LEU A 116 -21.66 41.93 -33.07
C LEU A 116 -22.92 42.79 -32.88
N PHE A 117 -23.64 42.62 -31.76
CA PHE A 117 -24.47 43.67 -31.20
C PHE A 117 -24.37 43.71 -29.67
N PHE A 118 -23.97 44.87 -29.15
CA PHE A 118 -24.13 45.24 -27.74
C PHE A 118 -25.60 45.60 -27.46
N THR A 119 -26.11 45.22 -26.29
CA THR A 119 -26.94 46.11 -25.44
C THR A 119 -27.12 45.48 -24.06
N SER A 120 -26.86 46.28 -23.01
CA SER A 120 -27.24 45.96 -21.63
C SER A 120 -28.58 46.61 -21.29
N PRO A 121 -29.32 46.08 -20.30
CA PRO A 121 -30.01 46.99 -19.39
C PRO A 121 -29.89 46.63 -17.89
N LEU A 122 -29.33 47.59 -17.15
CA LEU A 122 -29.79 48.13 -15.86
C LEU A 122 -30.60 47.25 -14.86
N LEU A 123 -29.99 47.07 -13.69
CA LEU A 123 -30.54 47.32 -12.34
C LEU A 123 -32.02 46.95 -12.05
N ALA A 124 -32.22 45.82 -11.37
CA ALA A 124 -33.40 45.58 -10.53
C ALA A 124 -33.06 45.82 -9.04
N ARG A 125 -33.82 46.69 -8.37
CA ARG A 125 -33.72 46.93 -6.92
C ARG A 125 -34.43 45.84 -6.11
N SER A 126 -33.91 45.56 -4.92
CA SER A 126 -34.45 44.59 -3.96
C SER A 126 -35.75 45.02 -3.27
N MET A 127 -36.65 44.07 -3.02
CA MET A 127 -37.59 44.06 -1.90
C MET A 127 -37.55 42.67 -1.25
N PRO A 128 -37.59 42.55 0.10
CA PRO A 128 -37.41 41.27 0.79
C PRO A 128 -38.73 40.49 0.89
N GLY A 129 -38.76 39.27 0.36
CA GLY A 129 -39.95 38.41 0.41
C GLY A 129 -39.60 36.93 0.22
N LEU A 130 -39.42 36.23 1.35
CA LEU A 130 -39.52 34.77 1.54
C LEU A 130 -39.36 33.89 0.28
N THR A 131 -38.17 33.86 -0.31
CA THR A 131 -37.80 32.77 -1.21
C THR A 131 -37.38 31.53 -0.39
N PRO A 132 -37.67 30.30 -0.85
CA PRO A 132 -37.30 29.10 -0.12
C PRO A 132 -35.80 29.03 0.08
N VAL A 133 -35.37 28.64 1.28
CA VAL A 133 -33.96 28.34 1.59
C VAL A 133 -33.43 27.37 0.54
N HIS A 134 -32.48 27.82 -0.29
CA HIS A 134 -31.68 26.93 -1.14
C HIS A 134 -31.21 25.76 -0.28
N PRO A 135 -31.38 24.49 -0.70
CA PRO A 135 -30.97 23.35 0.11
C PRO A 135 -29.49 23.51 0.41
N SER A 136 -29.20 23.80 1.69
CA SER A 136 -27.89 24.21 2.15
C SER A 136 -26.87 23.15 1.73
N SER A 137 -25.90 23.55 0.90
CA SER A 137 -24.83 22.65 0.44
C SER A 137 -24.30 21.86 1.64
N PRO A 138 -24.29 20.51 1.60
CA PRO A 138 -23.89 19.72 2.76
C PRO A 138 -22.49 20.17 3.16
N SER A 139 -22.37 20.68 4.39
CA SER A 139 -21.20 21.46 4.80
C SER A 139 -19.95 20.59 4.73
N THR A 140 -19.22 20.76 3.64
CA THR A 140 -18.04 19.98 3.30
C THR A 140 -16.84 20.76 3.79
N PHE A 141 -16.00 20.14 4.59
CA PHE A 141 -14.85 20.80 5.21
C PHE A 141 -13.66 19.86 5.22
N ILE A 142 -12.48 20.46 5.38
CA ILE A 142 -11.19 19.77 5.37
C ILE A 142 -10.53 19.92 6.73
N VAL A 143 -9.78 18.91 7.14
CA VAL A 143 -8.96 18.92 8.35
C VAL A 143 -7.54 18.48 7.98
N TYR A 144 -6.56 19.22 8.49
CA TYR A 144 -5.14 18.95 8.34
C TYR A 144 -4.63 18.21 9.58
N HIS A 145 -3.77 17.21 9.36
CA HIS A 145 -3.12 16.44 10.42
C HIS A 145 -1.61 16.38 10.15
N ASP A 146 -0.81 16.97 11.05
CA ASP A 146 0.67 16.98 10.99
C ASP A 146 1.31 15.71 11.57
N THR A 147 0.53 14.88 12.27
CA THR A 147 1.02 13.63 12.87
C THR A 147 0.10 12.45 12.58
N ALA A 148 0.69 11.26 12.49
CA ALA A 148 -0.04 10.02 12.29
C ALA A 148 -1.00 9.72 13.46
N ALA A 149 -0.64 10.12 14.69
CA ALA A 149 -1.47 9.94 15.87
C ALA A 149 -2.74 10.80 15.83
N ASP A 150 -2.64 12.05 15.38
CA ASP A 150 -3.79 12.93 15.22
C ASP A 150 -4.73 12.45 14.09
N PHE A 151 -4.16 12.13 12.92
CA PHE A 151 -4.90 11.54 11.81
C PHE A 151 -5.69 10.28 12.22
N LEU A 152 -5.06 9.38 12.97
CA LEU A 152 -5.72 8.15 13.44
C LEU A 152 -6.78 8.45 14.52
N SER A 153 -6.53 9.39 15.44
CA SER A 153 -7.53 9.83 16.44
C SER A 153 -8.80 10.37 15.81
N ALA A 154 -8.69 11.01 14.64
CA ALA A 154 -9.84 11.50 13.87
C ALA A 154 -10.53 10.42 13.04
N THR A 155 -9.79 9.46 12.45
CA THR A 155 -10.30 8.62 11.35
C THR A 155 -10.41 7.12 11.63
N PHE A 156 -9.78 6.61 12.69
CA PHE A 156 -9.63 5.16 12.90
C PHE A 156 -10.94 4.36 12.91
N PRO A 157 -12.09 4.83 13.47
CA PRO A 157 -13.36 4.11 13.37
C PRO A 157 -13.76 3.80 11.92
N THR A 158 -13.63 4.77 11.02
CA THR A 158 -13.94 4.59 9.59
C THR A 158 -12.88 3.75 8.90
N LEU A 159 -11.58 4.02 9.12
CA LEU A 159 -10.51 3.22 8.52
C LEU A 159 -10.60 1.74 8.93
N ARG A 160 -11.00 1.43 10.17
CA ARG A 160 -11.20 0.07 10.68
C ARG A 160 -12.46 -0.60 10.13
N LYS A 161 -13.54 0.16 9.87
CA LYS A 161 -14.74 -0.36 9.17
C LYS A 161 -14.42 -0.75 7.72
N HIS A 162 -13.48 -0.04 7.08
CA HIS A 162 -13.04 -0.25 5.70
C HIS A 162 -11.60 -0.77 5.59
N GLU A 163 -11.12 -1.57 6.56
CA GLU A 163 -9.70 -1.86 6.79
C GLU A 163 -8.94 -2.43 5.57
N GLU A 164 -9.65 -3.12 4.68
CA GLU A 164 -9.09 -3.69 3.46
C GLU A 164 -8.72 -2.59 2.44
N SER A 165 -9.70 -1.83 1.93
CA SER A 165 -9.41 -0.75 0.98
C SER A 165 -8.62 0.40 1.62
N ALA A 166 -8.82 0.65 2.92
CA ALA A 166 -8.10 1.66 3.70
C ALA A 166 -6.62 1.29 3.95
N ASN A 167 -6.20 0.05 3.70
CA ASN A 167 -4.85 -0.45 4.04
C ASN A 167 -3.73 0.47 3.53
N ILE A 168 -3.91 1.08 2.35
CA ILE A 168 -2.92 1.98 1.76
C ILE A 168 -2.64 3.21 2.65
N VAL A 169 -3.66 3.88 3.20
CA VAL A 169 -3.48 5.04 4.10
C VAL A 169 -3.28 4.63 5.56
N LEU A 170 -4.04 3.62 6.03
CA LEU A 170 -4.03 3.17 7.42
C LEU A 170 -2.68 2.56 7.83
N ALA A 171 -2.10 1.68 7.00
CA ALA A 171 -0.86 1.01 7.35
C ALA A 171 0.35 1.97 7.36
N HIS A 172 0.36 3.00 6.51
CA HIS A 172 1.41 4.04 6.56
C HIS A 172 1.33 4.87 7.84
N ALA A 173 0.13 5.24 8.30
CA ALA A 173 -0.03 5.92 9.59
C ALA A 173 0.37 5.04 10.78
N LEU A 174 -0.08 3.78 10.82
CA LEU A 174 0.30 2.82 11.87
C LEU A 174 1.83 2.58 11.91
N LYS A 175 2.49 2.52 10.75
CA LYS A 175 3.95 2.38 10.63
C LYS A 175 4.71 3.57 11.24
N LEU A 176 4.14 4.78 11.16
CA LEU A 176 4.74 6.02 11.68
C LEU A 176 4.53 6.22 13.20
N VAL A 177 3.41 5.76 13.76
CA VAL A 177 3.16 5.76 15.22
C VAL A 177 4.10 4.80 15.97
N GLY A 178 4.53 3.72 15.30
CA GLY A 178 5.46 2.75 15.86
C GLY A 178 4.80 1.70 16.78
N THR A 179 5.49 0.56 16.93
CA THR A 179 4.95 -0.64 17.57
C THR A 179 4.56 -0.45 19.04
N GLU A 180 5.28 0.42 19.76
CA GLU A 180 5.06 0.62 21.21
C GLU A 180 3.77 1.40 21.47
N ALA A 181 3.59 2.58 20.84
CA ALA A 181 2.37 3.36 20.96
C ALA A 181 1.12 2.62 20.41
N ALA A 182 1.28 1.84 19.34
CA ALA A 182 0.21 0.98 18.81
C ALA A 182 -0.22 -0.15 19.78
N LEU A 183 0.63 -0.53 20.76
CA LEU A 183 0.33 -1.55 21.76
C LEU A 183 -0.03 -0.99 23.15
N THR A 184 0.37 0.24 23.49
CA THR A 184 0.23 0.79 24.86
C THR A 184 -0.38 2.18 24.97
N GLY A 185 -0.55 2.95 23.89
CA GLY A 185 -0.88 4.38 23.97
C GLY A 185 -2.01 4.89 23.07
N CYS A 186 -2.35 4.21 21.98
CA CYS A 186 -3.43 4.67 21.10
C CYS A 186 -4.82 4.36 21.69
N HIS A 187 -5.39 5.32 22.41
CA HIS A 187 -6.84 5.43 22.60
C HIS A 187 -7.50 5.71 21.25
N PHE A 188 -7.64 4.67 20.43
CA PHE A 188 -8.42 4.74 19.21
C PHE A 188 -9.90 4.93 19.58
N THR A 189 -10.31 6.18 19.44
CA THR A 189 -11.62 6.78 19.67
C THR A 189 -12.77 5.95 19.10
N ASN A 190 -13.95 6.06 19.72
CA ASN A 190 -15.21 5.60 19.13
C ASN A 190 -15.86 6.72 18.28
N ASP A 191 -16.94 6.42 17.53
CA ASP A 191 -17.59 7.40 16.65
C ASP A 191 -18.09 8.68 17.38
N SER A 192 -18.42 8.59 18.68
CA SER A 192 -18.84 9.76 19.48
C SER A 192 -17.68 10.62 19.97
N ASP A 193 -16.52 10.01 20.23
CA ASP A 193 -15.29 10.73 20.58
C ASP A 193 -14.78 11.51 19.36
N VAL A 194 -14.87 10.94 18.14
CA VAL A 194 -14.49 11.63 16.88
C VAL A 194 -15.32 12.90 16.67
N ARG A 195 -16.63 12.88 16.95
CA ARG A 195 -17.48 14.08 16.90
C ARG A 195 -17.01 15.16 17.88
N SER A 196 -16.59 14.75 19.07
CA SER A 196 -16.09 15.64 20.12
C SER A 196 -14.73 16.23 19.78
N TRP A 197 -13.83 15.42 19.18
CA TRP A 197 -12.55 15.87 18.65
C TRP A 197 -12.74 16.90 17.52
N LEU A 198 -13.58 16.59 16.53
CA LEU A 198 -13.88 17.48 15.40
C LEU A 198 -14.47 18.84 15.82
N SER A 199 -15.22 18.90 16.92
CA SER A 199 -15.78 20.17 17.42
C SER A 199 -14.75 21.04 18.16
N GLN A 200 -13.69 20.43 18.71
CA GLN A 200 -12.60 21.12 19.39
C GLN A 200 -11.53 21.58 18.39
N SER A 201 -11.10 20.70 17.48
CA SER A 201 -10.02 20.97 16.52
C SER A 201 -10.38 22.01 15.44
N ARG A 202 -11.67 22.27 15.20
CA ARG A 202 -12.15 23.32 14.28
C ARG A 202 -11.70 24.74 14.63
N ASN A 203 -11.21 24.97 15.85
CA ASN A 203 -10.72 26.28 16.29
C ASN A 203 -9.18 26.39 16.25
N GLY A 204 -8.46 25.37 15.78
CA GLY A 204 -7.02 25.42 15.57
C GLY A 204 -6.67 26.27 14.35
N SER A 205 -5.91 27.34 14.53
CA SER A 205 -5.36 28.11 13.40
C SER A 205 -4.26 27.29 12.71
N PRO A 206 -4.21 27.22 11.37
CA PRO A 206 -3.11 26.54 10.68
C PRO A 206 -1.78 27.22 11.01
N HIS A 207 -0.82 26.45 11.53
CA HIS A 207 0.53 26.94 11.76
C HIS A 207 1.30 26.96 10.44
N SER A 208 1.50 28.16 9.88
CA SER A 208 2.21 28.33 8.61
C SER A 208 3.71 28.13 8.79
N SER A 209 4.16 26.89 8.69
CA SER A 209 5.57 26.56 8.43
C SER A 209 5.63 25.53 7.31
N ALA A 210 6.67 25.56 6.47
CA ALA A 210 6.84 24.59 5.40
C ALA A 210 7.07 23.20 6.01
N HIS A 211 6.04 22.33 5.98
CA HIS A 211 6.11 21.02 6.60
C HIS A 211 6.98 20.07 5.76
N THR A 212 8.08 19.62 6.35
CA THR A 212 9.01 18.63 5.76
C THR A 212 8.72 17.18 6.19
N GLY A 213 7.73 17.00 7.07
CA GLY A 213 7.30 15.71 7.60
C GLY A 213 6.05 15.14 6.89
N PRO A 214 5.69 13.88 7.19
CA PRO A 214 4.46 13.27 6.70
C PRO A 214 3.21 13.96 7.27
N PHE A 215 2.20 14.19 6.44
CA PHE A 215 0.91 14.78 6.85
C PHE A 215 -0.27 14.16 6.09
N TRP A 216 -1.48 14.43 6.60
CA TRP A 216 -2.74 13.99 6.01
C TRP A 216 -3.71 15.15 5.86
N LEU A 217 -4.51 15.09 4.80
CA LEU A 217 -5.71 15.93 4.63
C LEU A 217 -6.93 15.02 4.62
N THR A 218 -7.93 15.32 5.44
CA THR A 218 -9.19 14.57 5.51
C THR A 218 -10.37 15.45 5.15
N VAL A 219 -11.22 15.00 4.22
CA VAL A 219 -12.42 15.74 3.82
C VAL A 219 -13.64 15.09 4.47
N TRP A 220 -14.53 15.91 5.01
CA TRP A 220 -15.69 15.51 5.79
C TRP A 220 -16.96 16.16 5.27
N SER A 221 -18.06 15.41 5.27
CA SER A 221 -19.41 15.95 5.11
C SER A 221 -20.11 16.09 6.46
N SER A 222 -20.66 17.27 6.73
CA SER A 222 -21.63 17.49 7.81
C SER A 222 -22.96 17.92 7.17
N PRO A 223 -23.90 16.99 6.93
CA PRO A 223 -25.18 17.29 6.28
C PRO A 223 -26.15 18.08 7.17
N SER A 224 -25.96 18.05 8.49
CA SER A 224 -26.74 18.78 9.49
C SER A 224 -25.94 18.87 10.80
N PRO A 225 -26.04 19.95 11.60
CA PRO A 225 -25.35 20.07 12.90
C PRO A 225 -25.64 18.93 13.88
N PHE A 226 -26.78 18.26 13.72
CA PHE A 226 -27.23 17.18 14.59
C PHE A 226 -26.65 15.81 14.20
N ILE A 227 -26.26 15.62 12.93
CA ILE A 227 -25.71 14.38 12.38
C ILE A 227 -24.17 14.40 12.54
N ALA A 228 -23.58 13.27 12.93
CA ALA A 228 -22.12 13.18 13.04
C ALA A 228 -21.46 13.34 11.64
N PRO A 229 -20.35 14.11 11.52
CA PRO A 229 -19.66 14.25 10.25
C PRO A 229 -19.15 12.91 9.71
N THR A 230 -19.27 12.70 8.39
CA THR A 230 -18.79 11.49 7.72
C THR A 230 -17.51 11.78 6.95
N LEU A 231 -16.47 10.97 7.16
CA LEU A 231 -15.24 11.00 6.38
C LEU A 231 -15.54 10.62 4.92
N ASP A 232 -15.12 11.46 3.98
CA ASP A 232 -15.36 11.30 2.55
C ASP A 232 -14.09 10.96 1.77
N LEU A 233 -12.98 11.66 2.05
CA LEU A 233 -11.69 11.42 1.40
C LEU A 233 -10.54 11.50 2.41
N VAL A 234 -9.50 10.71 2.18
CA VAL A 234 -8.19 10.84 2.82
C VAL A 234 -7.13 11.02 1.74
N LEU A 235 -6.33 12.07 1.88
CA LEU A 235 -5.09 12.26 1.15
C LEU A 235 -3.93 12.12 2.15
N ALA A 236 -2.98 11.23 1.86
CA ALA A 236 -1.76 11.08 2.65
C ALA A 236 -0.54 11.54 1.82
N CYS A 237 0.20 12.51 2.34
CA CYS A 237 1.48 12.95 1.81
C CYS A 237 2.56 12.47 2.78
N VAL A 238 3.21 11.36 2.45
CA VAL A 238 4.12 10.67 3.37
C VAL A 238 5.47 10.37 2.72
N ASN A 239 6.47 10.11 3.55
CA ASN A 239 7.82 9.72 3.14
C ASN A 239 8.34 8.58 4.01
N TRP A 240 9.47 8.01 3.60
CA TRP A 240 10.15 6.94 4.33
C TRP A 240 11.67 7.01 4.17
N THR A 241 12.41 6.00 4.66
CA THR A 241 13.89 5.90 4.59
C THR A 241 14.49 6.17 3.21
N LEU A 242 13.75 5.91 2.13
CA LEU A 242 14.17 6.12 0.75
C LEU A 242 13.53 7.36 0.09
N GLY A 243 13.05 8.31 0.88
CA GLY A 243 12.51 9.58 0.43
C GLY A 243 10.98 9.57 0.32
N ASP A 244 10.47 10.50 -0.47
CA ASP A 244 9.04 10.74 -0.62
C ASP A 244 8.30 9.59 -1.29
N TYR A 245 7.12 9.27 -0.79
CA TYR A 245 6.14 8.42 -1.49
C TYR A 245 5.19 9.29 -2.34
N PRO A 246 4.51 8.67 -3.34
CA PRO A 246 3.41 9.30 -4.05
C PRO A 246 2.35 9.83 -3.08
N ILE A 247 1.52 10.74 -3.56
CA ILE A 247 0.30 11.11 -2.84
C ILE A 247 -0.65 9.90 -2.86
N PHE A 248 -1.11 9.45 -1.70
CA PHE A 248 -2.13 8.39 -1.62
C PHE A 248 -3.50 9.01 -1.46
N LEU A 249 -4.47 8.62 -2.31
CA LEU A 249 -5.84 9.11 -2.27
C LEU A 249 -6.83 7.95 -2.10
N TRP A 250 -7.64 8.02 -1.04
CA TRP A 250 -8.58 6.97 -0.64
C TRP A 250 -9.96 7.53 -0.25
N THR A 251 -11.00 6.70 -0.35
CA THR A 251 -12.38 6.99 0.09
C THR A 251 -13.03 5.76 0.74
N PRO A 252 -13.88 5.92 1.78
CA PRO A 252 -14.77 4.86 2.25
C PRO A 252 -16.02 4.67 1.37
N LYS A 253 -16.27 5.55 0.38
CA LYS A 253 -17.43 5.41 -0.51
C LYS A 253 -17.22 4.27 -1.50
N HIS A 254 -18.22 3.40 -1.64
CA HIS A 254 -18.23 2.39 -2.69
C HIS A 254 -18.16 3.07 -4.08
N PRO A 255 -17.39 2.55 -5.06
CA PRO A 255 -17.17 3.21 -6.35
C PRO A 255 -18.44 3.65 -7.11
N SER A 256 -19.54 2.90 -6.99
CA SER A 256 -20.84 3.26 -7.61
C SER A 256 -21.48 4.53 -7.03
N MET A 257 -21.05 5.00 -5.85
CA MET A 257 -21.53 6.22 -5.20
C MET A 257 -20.65 7.45 -5.50
N VAL A 258 -19.54 7.26 -6.22
CA VAL A 258 -18.54 8.31 -6.47
C VAL A 258 -18.82 9.00 -7.80
N SER A 259 -19.71 10.00 -7.79
CA SER A 259 -20.03 10.82 -8.96
C SER A 259 -19.09 12.01 -9.15
N SER A 260 -19.00 12.55 -10.37
CA SER A 260 -18.25 13.79 -10.64
C SER A 260 -18.77 14.99 -9.82
N SER A 261 -20.08 15.08 -9.58
CA SER A 261 -20.68 16.14 -8.76
C SER A 261 -20.37 15.99 -7.27
N TRP A 262 -20.15 14.76 -6.78
CA TRP A 262 -19.68 14.51 -5.43
C TRP A 262 -18.17 14.77 -5.30
N LEU A 263 -17.39 14.41 -6.32
CA LEU A 263 -15.94 14.61 -6.33
C LEU A 263 -15.53 16.08 -6.40
N MET A 264 -16.16 16.87 -7.29
CA MET A 264 -15.77 18.26 -7.59
C MET A 264 -15.44 19.09 -6.34
N PRO A 265 -16.37 19.35 -5.40
CA PRO A 265 -16.08 20.21 -4.24
C PRO A 265 -15.02 19.61 -3.29
N ARG A 266 -14.90 18.28 -3.23
CA ARG A 266 -14.00 17.58 -2.29
C ARG A 266 -12.56 17.56 -2.79
N ILE A 267 -12.39 17.34 -4.10
CA ILE A 267 -11.09 17.32 -4.75
C ILE A 267 -10.55 18.74 -4.91
N THR A 268 -11.39 19.74 -5.21
CA THR A 268 -10.98 21.17 -5.17
C THR A 268 -10.43 21.56 -3.80
N LEU A 269 -11.18 21.29 -2.71
CA LEU A 269 -10.70 21.56 -1.34
C LEU A 269 -9.36 20.88 -1.02
N LEU A 270 -9.18 19.61 -1.44
CA LEU A 270 -7.92 18.90 -1.27
C LEU A 270 -6.75 19.56 -2.02
N ILE A 271 -6.96 19.97 -3.28
CA ILE A 271 -5.91 20.57 -4.10
C ILE A 271 -5.51 21.94 -3.55
N GLU A 272 -6.47 22.80 -3.21
CA GLU A 272 -6.23 24.11 -2.62
C GLU A 272 -5.43 24.02 -1.32
N ASN A 273 -5.76 23.06 -0.44
CA ASN A 273 -5.02 22.85 0.80
C ASN A 273 -3.66 22.18 0.56
N LEU A 274 -3.55 21.25 -0.39
CA LEU A 274 -2.26 20.63 -0.70
C LEU A 274 -1.25 21.66 -1.22
N LEU A 275 -1.68 22.58 -2.09
CA LEU A 275 -0.88 23.69 -2.60
C LEU A 275 -0.49 24.71 -1.52
N TYR A 276 -1.22 24.78 -0.41
CA TYR A 276 -0.87 25.61 0.74
C TYR A 276 0.28 25.00 1.56
N TYR A 277 0.32 23.67 1.71
CA TYR A 277 1.30 22.99 2.56
C TYR A 277 2.58 22.52 1.84
N VAL A 278 2.53 22.23 0.53
CA VAL A 278 3.69 21.76 -0.24
C VAL A 278 3.81 22.44 -1.61
N PRO A 279 5.04 22.63 -2.14
CA PRO A 279 5.23 23.07 -3.51
C PRO A 279 4.64 22.04 -4.50
N PRO A 280 4.10 22.47 -5.65
CA PRO A 280 3.45 21.58 -6.62
C PRO A 280 4.33 20.39 -7.05
N GLU A 281 5.64 20.59 -7.13
CA GLU A 281 6.63 19.59 -7.52
C GLU A 281 6.73 18.40 -6.56
N ARG A 282 6.28 18.56 -5.30
CA ARG A 282 6.18 17.45 -4.33
C ARG A 282 5.15 16.40 -4.77
N VAL A 283 4.19 16.78 -5.61
CA VAL A 283 3.19 15.88 -6.20
C VAL A 283 3.75 15.30 -7.50
N PHE A 284 4.83 14.51 -7.40
CA PHE A 284 5.45 13.86 -8.56
C PHE A 284 4.58 12.71 -9.12
N SER A 285 3.78 12.06 -8.28
CA SER A 285 2.72 11.13 -8.68
C SER A 285 1.63 11.00 -7.61
N ILE A 286 0.49 10.46 -8.02
CA ILE A 286 -0.65 10.14 -7.15
C ILE A 286 -1.15 8.71 -7.40
N PHE A 287 -1.41 7.98 -6.31
CA PHE A 287 -1.90 6.59 -6.32
C PHE A 287 -3.23 6.43 -5.58
N GLY A 288 -4.12 5.60 -6.12
CA GLY A 288 -5.40 5.26 -5.50
C GLY A 288 -6.38 4.60 -6.47
N LEU A 289 -7.67 4.64 -6.12
CA LEU A 289 -8.76 4.17 -6.99
C LEU A 289 -8.77 4.96 -8.31
N THR A 290 -8.90 4.27 -9.44
CA THR A 290 -8.78 4.85 -10.79
C THR A 290 -9.66 6.09 -11.02
N SER A 291 -10.89 6.10 -10.50
CA SER A 291 -11.81 7.25 -10.63
C SER A 291 -11.32 8.48 -9.86
N LEU A 292 -10.87 8.30 -8.62
CA LEU A 292 -10.30 9.36 -7.79
C LEU A 292 -9.04 9.94 -8.41
N VAL A 293 -8.11 9.07 -8.82
CA VAL A 293 -6.82 9.44 -9.41
C VAL A 293 -7.01 10.24 -10.70
N LYS A 294 -7.83 9.75 -11.64
CA LYS A 294 -8.09 10.48 -12.90
C LYS A 294 -8.74 11.83 -12.66
N TYR A 295 -9.67 11.92 -11.71
CA TYR A 295 -10.38 13.16 -11.42
C TYR A 295 -9.48 14.19 -10.71
N PHE A 296 -8.67 13.75 -9.73
CA PHE A 296 -7.63 14.58 -9.12
C PHE A 296 -6.63 15.07 -10.15
N SER A 297 -6.04 14.19 -10.95
CA SER A 297 -5.00 14.57 -11.91
C SER A 297 -5.50 15.55 -12.98
N LYS A 298 -6.77 15.44 -13.39
CA LYS A 298 -7.41 16.44 -14.25
C LYS A 298 -7.44 17.82 -13.58
N LEU A 299 -8.07 17.93 -12.40
CA LEU A 299 -8.19 19.22 -11.70
C LEU A 299 -6.82 19.80 -11.30
N TRP A 300 -5.87 18.94 -10.91
CA TRP A 300 -4.49 19.34 -10.62
C TRP A 300 -3.81 19.97 -11.83
N THR A 301 -3.98 19.37 -13.02
CA THR A 301 -3.46 19.92 -14.28
C THR A 301 -4.12 21.27 -14.61
N GLU A 302 -5.45 21.38 -14.44
CA GLU A 302 -6.20 22.62 -14.70
C GLU A 302 -5.80 23.78 -13.77
N ILE A 303 -5.47 23.49 -12.50
CA ILE A 303 -5.09 24.50 -11.50
C ILE A 303 -3.59 24.85 -11.57
N THR A 304 -2.70 23.87 -11.75
CA THR A 304 -1.25 24.06 -11.66
C THR A 304 -0.54 24.21 -13.00
N SER A 305 -1.22 23.92 -14.12
CA SER A 305 -0.62 23.73 -15.46
C SER A 305 0.42 22.60 -15.56
N ILE A 306 0.66 21.82 -14.49
CA ILE A 306 1.56 20.66 -14.52
C ILE A 306 0.87 19.51 -15.25
N ARG A 307 1.46 19.09 -16.36
CA ARG A 307 0.92 18.01 -17.20
C ARG A 307 1.08 16.64 -16.54
N ILE A 308 0.12 15.77 -16.79
CA ILE A 308 0.22 14.33 -16.51
C ILE A 308 1.27 13.71 -17.45
N GLU A 309 2.03 12.74 -16.97
CA GLU A 309 2.91 11.89 -17.77
C GLU A 309 2.10 11.09 -18.82
N ALA A 310 2.70 10.80 -19.96
CA ALA A 310 1.97 10.21 -21.11
C ALA A 310 1.44 8.79 -20.82
N GLU A 311 2.17 8.01 -20.04
CA GLU A 311 1.81 6.67 -19.61
C GLU A 311 1.66 6.62 -18.08
N PRO A 312 0.72 5.82 -17.54
CA PRO A 312 0.63 5.63 -16.10
C PRO A 312 1.89 4.97 -15.55
N PHE A 313 2.30 5.38 -14.34
CA PHE A 313 3.44 4.74 -13.67
C PHE A 313 3.09 3.31 -13.24
N TYR A 314 1.83 3.07 -12.89
CA TYR A 314 1.30 1.76 -12.56
C TYR A 314 -0.20 1.69 -12.82
N ALA A 315 -0.70 0.55 -13.33
CA ALA A 315 -2.12 0.28 -13.51
C ALA A 315 -2.38 -1.17 -13.12
N ALA A 316 -3.16 -1.38 -12.04
CA ALA A 316 -3.17 -2.65 -11.33
C ALA A 316 -4.52 -3.00 -10.69
N TYR A 317 -4.79 -4.30 -10.61
CA TYR A 317 -5.87 -4.82 -9.78
C TYR A 317 -5.45 -4.78 -8.32
N TYR A 318 -6.23 -4.10 -7.48
CA TYR A 318 -6.29 -4.37 -6.05
C TYR A 318 -7.07 -5.67 -5.84
N THR A 319 -6.47 -6.65 -5.17
CA THR A 319 -7.06 -7.97 -4.95
C THR A 319 -6.72 -8.51 -3.57
N TYR A 320 -7.50 -9.49 -3.12
CA TYR A 320 -7.41 -10.08 -1.80
C TYR A 320 -7.54 -11.60 -1.83
N CYS A 321 -7.06 -12.22 -0.75
CA CYS A 321 -7.18 -13.64 -0.45
C CYS A 321 -7.62 -13.78 1.02
N THR A 322 -8.64 -14.59 1.28
CA THR A 322 -9.11 -14.92 2.63
C THR A 322 -8.95 -16.42 2.88
N LEU A 323 -9.19 -16.88 4.11
CA LEU A 323 -9.20 -18.31 4.42
C LEU A 323 -10.18 -19.12 3.53
N ASN A 324 -11.28 -18.50 3.09
CA ASN A 324 -12.29 -19.13 2.23
C ASN A 324 -11.85 -19.26 0.76
N THR A 325 -10.98 -18.37 0.28
CA THR A 325 -10.52 -18.36 -1.12
C THR A 325 -9.13 -18.98 -1.28
N PHE A 326 -8.36 -19.08 -0.20
CA PHE A 326 -7.01 -19.61 -0.16
C PHE A 326 -6.95 -21.06 -0.64
N ARG A 327 -6.00 -21.34 -1.54
CA ARG A 327 -5.77 -22.65 -2.14
C ARG A 327 -4.51 -23.27 -1.55
N GLU A 328 -4.71 -24.09 -0.53
CA GLU A 328 -3.66 -24.87 0.10
C GLU A 328 -3.00 -25.83 -0.91
N HIS A 329 -1.70 -26.06 -0.77
CA HIS A 329 -0.96 -27.00 -1.61
C HIS A 329 0.14 -27.65 -0.78
N THR A 330 -0.10 -28.90 -0.39
CA THR A 330 0.72 -29.66 0.57
C THR A 330 1.88 -30.41 -0.06
N ALA A 331 2.14 -30.25 -1.37
CA ALA A 331 3.28 -30.88 -2.01
C ALA A 331 4.59 -30.40 -1.34
N PRO A 332 5.52 -31.32 -1.01
CA PRO A 332 6.79 -30.96 -0.41
C PRO A 332 7.59 -30.06 -1.35
N LEU A 333 8.45 -29.21 -0.78
CA LEU A 333 9.47 -28.51 -1.57
C LEU A 333 10.47 -29.54 -2.12
N PRO A 334 11.11 -29.25 -3.28
CA PRO A 334 12.25 -30.03 -3.76
C PRO A 334 13.32 -30.21 -2.67
N HIS A 335 14.04 -31.32 -2.72
CA HIS A 335 15.03 -31.64 -1.69
C HIS A 335 16.19 -30.62 -1.69
N GLY A 336 16.34 -29.88 -0.59
CA GLY A 336 17.35 -28.84 -0.42
C GLY A 336 16.77 -27.42 -0.47
N ASP A 337 15.58 -27.23 -1.05
CA ASP A 337 14.90 -25.94 -1.10
C ASP A 337 14.32 -25.57 0.28
N SER A 338 14.27 -24.27 0.59
CA SER A 338 13.64 -23.79 1.82
C SER A 338 12.84 -22.49 1.66
N ILE A 339 11.80 -22.35 2.47
CA ILE A 339 11.04 -21.09 2.61
C ILE A 339 11.11 -20.63 4.06
N ARG A 340 11.67 -19.42 4.25
CA ARG A 340 11.92 -18.84 5.57
C ARG A 340 11.85 -17.32 5.54
N ARG A 341 11.76 -16.69 6.72
CA ARG A 341 12.09 -15.26 6.85
C ARG A 341 13.57 -15.06 6.53
N ALA A 342 13.87 -13.93 5.90
CA ALA A 342 15.25 -13.53 5.64
C ALA A 342 15.99 -13.21 6.95
N ARG A 343 17.31 -13.34 6.90
CA ARG A 343 18.30 -13.09 7.96
C ARG A 343 19.35 -12.12 7.44
N MET A 344 20.16 -11.54 8.32
CA MET A 344 21.21 -10.60 7.90
C MET A 344 22.29 -11.23 7.00
N SER A 345 22.46 -12.57 7.04
CA SER A 345 23.27 -13.34 6.09
C SER A 345 22.78 -13.22 4.64
N ASP A 346 21.48 -13.03 4.45
CA ASP A 346 20.83 -13.02 3.15
C ASP A 346 20.84 -11.61 2.52
N LEU A 347 21.40 -10.61 3.20
CA LEU A 347 21.31 -9.19 2.86
C LEU A 347 21.70 -8.90 1.40
N ALA A 348 22.81 -9.47 0.92
CA ALA A 348 23.27 -9.25 -0.44
C ALA A 348 22.29 -9.79 -1.49
N GLY A 349 21.75 -11.01 -1.28
CA GLY A 349 20.76 -11.61 -2.16
C GLY A 349 19.43 -10.85 -2.15
N VAL A 350 18.95 -10.46 -0.96
CA VAL A 350 17.72 -9.66 -0.82
C VAL A 350 17.88 -8.27 -1.44
N ALA A 351 19.03 -7.60 -1.26
CA ALA A 351 19.33 -6.31 -1.88
C ALA A 351 19.36 -6.40 -3.41
N GLN A 352 19.99 -7.43 -3.96
CA GLN A 352 19.99 -7.68 -5.40
C GLN A 352 18.57 -7.90 -5.94
N LEU A 353 17.73 -8.70 -5.27
CA LEU A 353 16.34 -8.91 -5.68
C LEU A 353 15.45 -7.67 -5.50
N CYS A 354 15.70 -6.83 -4.48
CA CYS A 354 15.04 -5.54 -4.32
C CYS A 354 15.38 -4.57 -5.46
N LYS A 355 16.64 -4.55 -5.90
CA LYS A 355 17.09 -3.81 -7.09
C LYS A 355 16.43 -4.35 -8.36
N GLU A 356 16.52 -5.66 -8.60
CA GLU A 356 15.93 -6.30 -9.79
C GLU A 356 14.41 -6.10 -9.88
N PHE A 357 13.69 -6.05 -8.74
CA PHE A 357 12.28 -5.68 -8.71
C PHE A 357 12.04 -4.21 -9.08
N ALA A 358 12.87 -3.29 -8.60
CA ALA A 358 12.76 -1.87 -8.92
C ALA A 358 13.11 -1.58 -10.38
N ASP A 359 14.10 -2.27 -10.95
CA ASP A 359 14.50 -2.14 -12.35
C ASP A 359 13.43 -2.65 -13.35
N ASP A 360 12.55 -3.57 -12.94
CA ASP A 360 11.36 -3.96 -13.72
C ASP A 360 10.34 -2.77 -13.83
N SER A 361 10.56 -1.63 -13.13
CA SER A 361 9.86 -0.35 -13.29
C SER A 361 10.78 0.77 -13.77
N VAL A 362 10.48 1.33 -14.95
CA VAL A 362 11.23 2.45 -15.55
C VAL A 362 11.14 3.75 -14.71
N TYR A 363 10.15 3.84 -13.81
CA TYR A 363 9.83 5.08 -13.10
C TYR A 363 10.57 5.26 -11.77
N PHE A 364 10.94 4.15 -11.10
CA PHE A 364 11.52 4.15 -9.75
C PHE A 364 12.78 3.25 -9.63
N PRO A 365 13.80 3.43 -10.49
CA PRO A 365 15.02 2.61 -10.45
C PRO A 365 15.76 2.76 -9.12
N LEU A 366 16.39 1.68 -8.66
CA LEU A 366 17.04 1.61 -7.34
C LEU A 366 18.52 1.24 -7.49
N SER A 367 19.43 2.09 -7.02
CA SER A 367 20.84 1.72 -6.94
C SER A 367 21.05 0.61 -5.91
N LEU A 368 22.10 -0.19 -6.08
CA LEU A 368 22.37 -1.33 -5.18
C LEU A 368 22.57 -0.88 -3.72
N ASP A 369 23.14 0.30 -3.48
CA ASP A 369 23.28 0.86 -2.14
C ASP A 369 21.91 1.16 -1.49
N ARG A 370 20.99 1.77 -2.25
CA ARG A 370 19.62 2.04 -1.78
C ARG A 370 18.82 0.77 -1.59
N ALA A 371 19.00 -0.22 -2.46
CA ALA A 371 18.42 -1.56 -2.30
C ALA A 371 18.99 -2.31 -1.08
N THR A 372 20.25 -2.06 -0.73
CA THR A 372 20.88 -2.59 0.49
C THR A 372 20.32 -1.94 1.75
N ILE A 373 20.02 -0.64 1.72
CA ILE A 373 19.29 0.05 2.80
C ILE A 373 17.88 -0.55 2.96
N GLU A 374 17.15 -0.72 1.86
CA GLU A 374 15.80 -1.31 1.89
C GLU A 374 15.82 -2.75 2.45
N ALA A 375 16.67 -3.60 1.89
CA ALA A 375 16.80 -5.00 2.28
C ALA A 375 17.16 -5.14 3.76
N ARG A 376 18.08 -4.30 4.27
CA ARG A 376 18.43 -4.24 5.69
C ARG A 376 17.22 -3.91 6.55
N GLU A 377 16.42 -2.91 6.20
CA GLU A 377 15.22 -2.54 6.95
C GLU A 377 14.18 -3.67 6.95
N LEU A 378 13.93 -4.28 5.78
CA LEU A 378 12.99 -5.38 5.61
C LEU A 378 13.40 -6.62 6.42
N ILE A 379 14.69 -6.97 6.43
CA ILE A 379 15.24 -8.07 7.23
C ILE A 379 15.13 -7.77 8.73
N GLN A 380 15.59 -6.59 9.18
CA GLN A 380 15.59 -6.23 10.60
C GLN A 380 14.19 -6.17 11.20
N LYS A 381 13.18 -5.74 10.42
CA LYS A 381 11.77 -5.72 10.83
C LYS A 381 11.05 -7.06 10.61
N GLY A 382 11.71 -8.07 10.03
CA GLY A 382 11.13 -9.38 9.76
C GLY A 382 9.98 -9.37 8.74
N LEU A 383 10.00 -8.40 7.82
CA LEU A 383 8.94 -8.11 6.85
C LEU A 383 9.14 -8.80 5.49
N ILE A 384 10.22 -9.56 5.31
CA ILE A 384 10.56 -10.23 4.05
C ILE A 384 10.87 -11.72 4.25
N TRP A 385 10.28 -12.52 3.38
CA TRP A 385 10.48 -13.95 3.26
C TRP A 385 11.20 -14.24 1.95
N ILE A 386 11.94 -15.35 1.94
CA ILE A 386 12.69 -15.82 0.78
C ILE A 386 12.32 -17.25 0.43
N TYR A 387 12.46 -17.57 -0.85
CA TYR A 387 12.70 -18.93 -1.33
C TYR A 387 14.21 -19.06 -1.54
N GLU A 388 14.79 -20.12 -0.98
CA GLU A 388 16.19 -20.49 -1.11
C GLU A 388 16.28 -21.80 -1.88
N ALA A 389 17.09 -21.85 -2.94
CA ALA A 389 17.35 -23.04 -3.76
C ALA A 389 18.82 -23.02 -4.20
N ASP A 390 19.49 -24.17 -4.26
CA ASP A 390 20.92 -24.29 -4.58
C ASP A 390 21.82 -23.31 -3.78
N ALA A 391 21.47 -23.09 -2.50
CA ALA A 391 22.08 -22.11 -1.59
C ALA A 391 22.03 -20.62 -2.05
N GLU A 392 21.23 -20.29 -3.07
CA GLU A 392 20.94 -18.92 -3.50
C GLU A 392 19.57 -18.43 -2.99
N VAL A 393 19.48 -17.13 -2.71
CA VAL A 393 18.18 -16.44 -2.54
C VAL A 393 17.57 -16.22 -3.92
N THR A 394 16.57 -17.03 -4.30
CA THR A 394 16.05 -17.03 -5.68
C THR A 394 14.81 -16.17 -5.86
N THR A 395 14.04 -15.98 -4.79
CA THR A 395 12.75 -15.28 -4.79
C THR A 395 12.54 -14.58 -3.46
N ILE A 396 11.97 -13.37 -3.48
CA ILE A 396 11.53 -12.62 -2.30
C ILE A 396 10.01 -12.41 -2.29
N CYS A 397 9.45 -12.28 -1.08
CA CYS A 397 8.08 -11.85 -0.82
C CYS A 397 8.08 -10.93 0.42
N ALA A 398 7.75 -9.65 0.25
CA ALA A 398 7.70 -8.66 1.33
C ALA A 398 6.26 -8.29 1.69
N VAL A 399 6.01 -8.13 3.00
CA VAL A 399 4.73 -7.76 3.60
C VAL A 399 4.95 -6.49 4.41
N THR A 400 4.82 -5.31 3.77
CA THR A 400 5.26 -4.04 4.38
C THR A 400 4.12 -3.14 4.89
N ARG A 401 2.87 -3.46 4.54
CA ARG A 401 1.68 -2.78 5.07
C ARG A 401 0.84 -3.76 5.86
N SER A 402 0.74 -3.59 7.18
CA SER A 402 -0.11 -4.42 8.04
C SER A 402 -0.91 -3.55 9.01
N SER A 403 -2.12 -4.00 9.27
CA SER A 403 -3.10 -3.46 10.21
C SER A 403 -3.58 -4.62 11.10
N GLN A 404 -4.67 -4.50 11.85
CA GLN A 404 -5.11 -5.55 12.76
C GLN A 404 -5.48 -6.84 12.00
N ASN A 405 -6.43 -6.74 11.07
CA ASN A 405 -7.00 -7.88 10.34
C ASN A 405 -6.39 -8.06 8.94
N VAL A 406 -5.72 -7.05 8.39
CA VAL A 406 -5.25 -7.03 7.00
C VAL A 406 -3.73 -6.91 6.90
N SER A 407 -3.12 -7.68 5.99
CA SER A 407 -1.71 -7.56 5.59
C SER A 407 -1.57 -7.52 4.08
N ALA A 408 -0.88 -6.53 3.53
CA ALA A 408 -0.61 -6.47 2.09
C ALA A 408 0.79 -7.02 1.75
N ILE A 409 0.83 -7.92 0.77
CA ILE A 409 2.07 -8.27 0.05
C ILE A 409 2.37 -7.12 -0.92
N THR A 410 3.56 -6.54 -0.83
CA THR A 410 3.93 -5.31 -1.57
C THR A 410 5.05 -5.51 -2.57
N LYS A 411 5.86 -6.56 -2.41
CA LYS A 411 6.98 -6.88 -3.29
C LYS A 411 7.09 -8.40 -3.45
N VAL A 412 7.02 -8.89 -4.67
CA VAL A 412 7.30 -10.30 -5.02
C VAL A 412 8.18 -10.31 -6.25
N TYR A 413 9.31 -10.99 -6.17
CA TYR A 413 10.25 -11.06 -7.30
C TYR A 413 10.95 -12.41 -7.34
N THR A 414 11.25 -12.89 -8.55
CA THR A 414 12.09 -14.06 -8.83
C THR A 414 13.06 -13.67 -9.95
N THR A 415 14.36 -13.85 -9.74
CA THR A 415 15.39 -13.59 -10.78
C THR A 415 15.07 -14.39 -12.05
N PRO A 416 15.24 -13.82 -13.26
CA PRO A 416 14.90 -14.46 -14.52
C PRO A 416 15.36 -15.92 -14.68
N LYS A 417 16.56 -16.29 -14.21
CA LYS A 417 17.11 -17.67 -14.28
C LYS A 417 16.31 -18.73 -13.49
N TRP A 418 15.53 -18.28 -12.51
CA TRP A 418 14.70 -19.09 -11.61
C TRP A 418 13.19 -19.02 -11.93
N ARG A 419 12.77 -18.14 -12.86
CA ARG A 419 11.35 -18.00 -13.25
C ARG A 419 10.83 -19.30 -13.90
N ARG A 420 9.51 -19.53 -13.81
CA ARG A 420 8.77 -20.72 -14.29
C ARG A 420 9.06 -22.05 -13.54
N ARG A 421 9.76 -22.02 -12.41
CA ARG A 421 9.99 -23.20 -11.53
C ARG A 421 9.04 -23.31 -10.31
N GLY A 422 7.99 -22.48 -10.27
CA GLY A 422 7.01 -22.48 -9.16
C GLY A 422 7.42 -21.71 -7.90
N PHE A 423 8.67 -21.26 -7.77
CA PHE A 423 9.21 -20.65 -6.53
C PHE A 423 8.37 -19.48 -5.98
N ALA A 424 7.99 -18.52 -6.83
CA ALA A 424 7.09 -17.42 -6.45
C ALA A 424 5.74 -17.91 -5.89
N GLU A 425 5.21 -18.99 -6.43
CA GLU A 425 3.92 -19.55 -6.01
C GLU A 425 4.04 -20.29 -4.68
N HIS A 426 5.04 -21.12 -4.51
CA HIS A 426 5.32 -21.77 -3.22
C HIS A 426 5.59 -20.73 -2.12
N LEU A 427 6.38 -19.68 -2.42
CA LEU A 427 6.68 -18.61 -1.46
C LEU A 427 5.43 -17.81 -1.09
N VAL A 428 4.70 -17.29 -2.07
CA VAL A 428 3.48 -16.48 -1.81
C VAL A 428 2.42 -17.34 -1.13
N ARG A 429 2.23 -18.60 -1.52
CA ARG A 429 1.31 -19.51 -0.81
C ARG A 429 1.72 -19.70 0.65
N ASN A 430 2.99 -19.96 0.94
CA ASN A 430 3.48 -20.16 2.30
C ASN A 430 3.31 -18.89 3.15
N VAL A 431 3.62 -17.71 2.60
CA VAL A 431 3.43 -16.41 3.27
C VAL A 431 1.94 -16.13 3.53
N THR A 432 1.08 -16.30 2.52
CA THR A 432 -0.38 -16.11 2.67
C THR A 432 -0.96 -17.07 3.72
N ARG A 433 -0.58 -18.36 3.69
CA ARG A 433 -0.98 -19.34 4.71
C ARG A 433 -0.59 -18.90 6.11
N ARG A 434 0.67 -18.49 6.30
CA ARG A 434 1.19 -18.00 7.59
C ARG A 434 0.44 -16.76 8.07
N LEU A 435 0.14 -15.81 7.18
CA LEU A 435 -0.61 -14.60 7.54
C LEU A 435 -2.03 -14.92 7.98
N LEU A 436 -2.75 -15.76 7.23
CA LEU A 436 -4.15 -16.11 7.51
C LEU A 436 -4.27 -17.01 8.76
N MET A 437 -3.49 -18.09 8.83
CA MET A 437 -3.62 -19.12 9.86
C MET A 437 -2.75 -18.86 11.09
N ASP A 438 -1.45 -18.56 10.90
CA ASP A 438 -0.49 -18.46 12.00
C ASP A 438 -0.50 -17.07 12.65
N CYS A 439 -0.82 -16.01 11.88
CA CYS A 439 -0.89 -14.62 12.35
C CYS A 439 -2.33 -14.10 12.52
N GLY A 440 -3.36 -14.92 12.26
CA GLY A 440 -4.76 -14.56 12.46
C GLY A 440 -5.29 -13.41 11.60
N LYS A 441 -4.67 -13.12 10.44
CA LYS A 441 -5.21 -12.13 9.50
C LYS A 441 -6.48 -12.67 8.85
N ARG A 442 -7.49 -11.82 8.70
CA ARG A 442 -8.72 -12.15 7.97
C ARG A 442 -8.45 -12.19 6.46
N THR A 443 -7.63 -11.25 6.01
CA THR A 443 -7.45 -10.94 4.60
C THR A 443 -6.00 -10.59 4.30
N VAL A 444 -5.45 -11.19 3.25
CA VAL A 444 -4.14 -10.83 2.67
C VAL A 444 -4.40 -10.13 1.34
N THR A 445 -3.81 -8.97 1.12
CA THR A 445 -4.11 -8.12 -0.05
C THR A 445 -2.85 -7.87 -0.88
N LEU A 446 -3.00 -7.45 -2.14
CA LEU A 446 -1.90 -6.97 -2.98
C LEU A 446 -2.42 -6.13 -4.14
N TYR A 447 -1.50 -5.44 -4.80
CA TYR A 447 -1.72 -4.86 -6.11
C TYR A 447 -0.94 -5.65 -7.17
N VAL A 448 -1.55 -5.92 -8.31
CA VAL A 448 -0.88 -6.59 -9.44
C VAL A 448 -1.23 -5.93 -10.78
N GLY A 449 -0.20 -5.54 -11.53
CA GLY A 449 -0.34 -4.84 -12.80
C GLY A 449 -1.22 -5.59 -13.82
N HIS A 450 -2.04 -4.87 -14.57
CA HIS A 450 -3.05 -5.43 -15.50
C HIS A 450 -2.45 -6.37 -16.57
N SER A 451 -1.22 -6.10 -17.03
CA SER A 451 -0.48 -6.92 -17.99
C SER A 451 0.51 -7.90 -17.35
N ASN A 452 0.64 -7.90 -16.01
CA ASN A 452 1.68 -8.67 -15.33
C ASN A 452 1.33 -10.16 -15.25
N SER A 453 2.17 -11.00 -15.87
CA SER A 453 2.02 -12.45 -15.87
C SER A 453 1.99 -13.11 -14.48
N ALA A 454 2.46 -12.40 -13.44
CA ALA A 454 2.39 -12.80 -12.03
C ALA A 454 0.95 -12.94 -11.50
N GLN A 455 -0.07 -12.36 -12.16
CA GLN A 455 -1.48 -12.61 -11.81
C GLN A 455 -1.80 -14.10 -11.70
N ARG A 456 -1.20 -14.93 -12.58
CA ARG A 456 -1.39 -16.40 -12.57
C ARG A 456 -0.81 -17.09 -11.33
N VAL A 457 0.17 -16.48 -10.67
CA VAL A 457 0.70 -16.96 -9.39
C VAL A 457 -0.35 -16.69 -8.30
N TYR A 458 -0.82 -15.45 -8.19
CA TYR A 458 -1.79 -15.04 -7.18
C TYR A 458 -3.13 -15.78 -7.33
N ASP A 459 -3.64 -15.95 -8.55
CA ASP A 459 -4.84 -16.76 -8.81
C ASP A 459 -4.71 -18.21 -8.32
N ARG A 460 -3.55 -18.86 -8.56
CA ARG A 460 -3.30 -20.22 -8.06
C ARG A 460 -3.09 -20.32 -6.55
N VAL A 461 -2.79 -19.20 -5.88
CA VAL A 461 -2.77 -19.11 -4.40
C VAL A 461 -4.16 -18.86 -3.82
N GLY A 462 -5.10 -18.30 -4.59
CA GLY A 462 -6.46 -18.01 -4.15
C GLY A 462 -6.79 -16.52 -3.98
N PHE A 463 -6.03 -15.62 -4.63
CA PHE A 463 -6.43 -14.23 -4.82
C PHE A 463 -7.52 -14.12 -5.90
N VAL A 464 -8.53 -13.28 -5.68
CA VAL A 464 -9.76 -13.24 -6.49
C VAL A 464 -9.77 -12.14 -7.55
N GLY A 465 -10.62 -12.29 -8.58
CA GLY A 465 -10.80 -11.27 -9.64
C GLY A 465 -9.60 -11.11 -10.59
N LEU A 466 -8.78 -12.14 -10.76
CA LEU A 466 -7.57 -12.13 -11.59
C LEU A 466 -7.72 -12.97 -12.87
N CYS A 467 -6.82 -12.76 -13.83
CA CYS A 467 -6.73 -13.54 -15.07
C CYS A 467 -8.04 -13.58 -15.89
N GLY A 468 -8.76 -12.46 -15.94
CA GLY A 468 -10.00 -12.31 -16.73
C GLY A 468 -11.25 -12.92 -16.09
N LYS A 469 -11.18 -13.35 -14.82
CA LYS A 469 -12.34 -13.80 -14.04
C LYS A 469 -13.15 -12.61 -13.51
N ASP A 470 -14.40 -12.89 -13.16
CA ASP A 470 -15.28 -11.91 -12.52
C ASP A 470 -14.63 -11.29 -11.27
N LYS A 471 -14.74 -9.97 -11.14
CA LYS A 471 -14.25 -9.21 -9.98
C LYS A 471 -15.35 -9.21 -8.90
N PRO A 472 -15.17 -9.93 -7.77
CA PRO A 472 -16.09 -9.79 -6.64
C PRO A 472 -15.96 -8.41 -5.99
N GLU A 473 -16.91 -8.08 -5.11
CA GLU A 473 -16.86 -6.86 -4.29
C GLU A 473 -15.51 -6.74 -3.56
N GLY A 474 -14.93 -5.54 -3.54
CA GLY A 474 -13.61 -5.26 -2.98
C GLY A 474 -12.42 -5.52 -3.92
N VAL A 475 -12.63 -6.07 -5.13
CA VAL A 475 -11.61 -6.06 -6.20
C VAL A 475 -11.78 -4.81 -7.05
N GLU A 476 -10.75 -3.94 -7.05
CA GLU A 476 -10.82 -2.60 -7.64
C GLU A 476 -9.65 -2.32 -8.59
N ASP A 477 -9.86 -1.41 -9.56
CA ASP A 477 -8.80 -0.93 -10.45
C ASP A 477 -8.08 0.26 -9.82
N ALA A 478 -6.80 0.08 -9.48
CA ALA A 478 -5.93 1.10 -8.95
C ALA A 478 -4.99 1.66 -10.03
N LEU A 479 -4.67 2.94 -9.90
CA LEU A 479 -3.86 3.68 -10.86
C LEU A 479 -2.83 4.54 -10.15
N GLU A 480 -1.62 4.59 -10.70
CA GLU A 480 -0.64 5.64 -10.42
C GLU A 480 -0.47 6.52 -11.65
N LEU A 481 -0.72 7.82 -11.49
CA LEU A 481 -0.41 8.81 -12.51
C LEU A 481 0.75 9.70 -12.05
N GLY A 482 1.78 9.77 -12.88
CA GLY A 482 2.90 10.69 -12.71
C GLY A 482 2.59 12.08 -13.27
N PHE A 483 3.33 13.07 -12.80
CA PHE A 483 3.26 14.45 -13.26
C PHE A 483 4.63 14.94 -13.74
N VAL A 484 4.63 15.75 -14.80
CA VAL A 484 5.84 16.30 -15.41
C VAL A 484 6.31 17.52 -14.61
N THR A 485 6.81 17.29 -13.39
CA THR A 485 7.28 18.33 -12.46
C THR A 485 8.73 18.75 -12.71
N GLY A 486 9.53 17.90 -13.36
CA GLY A 486 10.98 18.11 -13.51
C GLY A 486 11.81 17.89 -12.24
N ALA A 487 11.17 17.69 -11.08
CA ALA A 487 11.82 17.37 -9.83
C ALA A 487 12.22 15.88 -9.75
N PRO A 488 13.17 15.50 -8.86
CA PRO A 488 13.46 14.10 -8.59
C PRO A 488 12.20 13.34 -8.17
N ARG A 489 11.91 12.23 -8.83
CA ARG A 489 10.84 11.31 -8.41
C ARG A 489 11.20 10.67 -7.06
N GLY A 490 10.18 10.34 -6.28
CA GLY A 490 10.34 9.66 -4.99
C GLY A 490 10.62 8.16 -5.11
N HIS A 491 10.07 7.39 -4.19
CA HIS A 491 10.23 5.93 -4.09
C HIS A 491 8.88 5.24 -3.81
N TRP A 492 8.87 3.90 -3.85
CA TRP A 492 7.70 3.05 -3.58
C TRP A 492 8.06 1.82 -2.73
#